data_AF-A0A9E1N111-F1
#
_entry.id   AF-A0A9E1N111-F1
#
_cell.length_a   1.000
_cell.length_b   1.000
_cell.length_c   1.000
_cell.angle_alpha   90.00
_cell.angle_beta   90.00
_cell.angle_gamma   90.00
#
_symmetry.space_group_name_H-M   'P 1'
#
loop_
_entity.id
_entity.type
_entity.pdbx_description
1 polymer ?
#
loop_
_entity_poly.entity_id
_entity_poly.type
_entity_poly.pdbx_seq_one_letter_code
_entity_poly.pdbx_strand_id
1 'polypeptide(L)'
;MIPEELTERILRLFYVERWKIGTIANQVGVHHCTVKRVLGDHGVELAKLERRSMVDPYLPFIREVLTKYPGLPASRLYIMVVERGYPGGPDHFRGLIAKIRPKPPAEAFLRLRTLPAEEAQMDWGYFGKVQIGRAIRILSAFVMVLSWSRMPFVRFFYDQKMPSFLLGHVEAFQFFGGVTRRVLYDNLKSAVLERRGDAIRFHPTLLELSAHYRFEPRPVAVARGNE
;
A
#
# COMPACT_ATOMS: atom_id res chain seq x y z
N MET A 1 30.28 17.65 -9.37
CA MET A 1 31.44 17.10 -8.63
C MET A 1 32.15 18.29 -8.00
N ILE A 2 32.45 18.28 -6.69
CA ILE A 2 33.17 19.39 -6.04
C ILE A 2 34.64 19.27 -6.48
N PRO A 3 35.32 20.35 -6.92
CA PRO A 3 36.75 20.32 -7.21
C PRO A 3 37.58 19.85 -6.01
N GLU A 4 38.60 19.03 -6.26
CA GLU A 4 39.44 18.43 -5.22
C GLU A 4 40.17 19.49 -4.37
N GLU A 5 40.68 20.53 -5.03
CA GLU A 5 41.30 21.70 -4.40
C GLU A 5 40.35 22.42 -3.39
N LEU A 6 39.05 22.46 -3.72
CA LEU A 6 38.04 23.07 -2.86
C LEU A 6 37.78 22.22 -1.61
N THR A 7 37.81 20.90 -1.77
CA THR A 7 37.69 19.92 -0.68
C THR A 7 38.85 20.04 0.29
N GLU A 8 40.09 20.05 -0.20
CA GLU A 8 41.29 20.20 0.63
C GLU A 8 41.30 21.53 1.40
N ARG A 9 40.89 22.61 0.74
CA ARG A 9 40.79 23.94 1.38
C ARG A 9 39.78 23.95 2.52
N ILE A 10 38.62 23.30 2.34
CA ILE A 10 37.60 23.15 3.39
C ILE A 10 38.15 22.35 4.57
N LEU A 11 38.84 21.24 4.31
CA LEU A 11 39.41 20.38 5.35
C LEU A 11 40.50 21.11 6.14
N ARG A 12 41.40 21.83 5.46
CA ARG A 12 42.46 22.63 6.10
C ARG A 12 41.86 23.70 7.03
N LEU A 13 40.89 24.47 6.55
CA LEU A 13 40.24 25.52 7.35
C LEU A 13 39.51 24.95 8.58
N PHE A 14 38.99 23.73 8.48
CA PHE A 14 38.31 23.07 9.59
C PHE A 14 39.27 22.45 10.62
N TYR A 15 40.27 21.67 10.18
CA TYR A 15 41.16 20.94 11.09
C TYR A 15 42.30 21.80 11.65
N VAL A 16 42.91 22.65 10.81
CA VAL A 16 44.08 23.46 11.19
C VAL A 16 43.62 24.76 11.86
N GLU A 17 42.80 25.54 11.14
CA GLU A 17 42.38 26.86 11.62
C GLU A 17 41.21 26.81 12.61
N ARG A 18 40.57 25.63 12.78
CA ARG A 18 39.42 25.40 13.68
C ARG A 18 38.22 26.33 13.41
N TRP A 19 38.01 26.73 12.16
CA TRP A 19 36.91 27.62 11.80
C TRP A 19 35.54 26.94 11.86
N LYS A 20 34.50 27.71 12.20
CA LYS A 20 33.10 27.25 12.18
C LYS A 20 32.64 27.07 10.73
N ILE A 21 31.75 26.11 10.49
CA ILE A 21 31.20 25.76 9.17
C ILE A 21 30.67 26.99 8.41
N GLY A 22 29.95 27.89 9.09
CA GLY A 22 29.42 29.11 8.48
C GLY A 22 30.52 30.09 8.05
N THR A 23 31.60 30.18 8.81
CA THR A 23 32.78 31.01 8.49
C THR A 23 33.51 30.45 7.27
N ILE A 24 33.68 29.12 7.19
CA ILE A 24 34.29 28.45 6.04
C ILE A 24 33.42 28.64 4.79
N ALA A 25 32.10 28.48 4.92
CA ALA A 25 31.14 28.68 3.82
C ALA A 25 31.23 30.09 3.23
N ASN A 26 31.26 31.12 4.08
CA ASN A 26 31.39 32.51 3.65
C ASN A 26 32.76 32.81 3.02
N GLN A 27 33.85 32.28 3.59
CA GLN A 27 35.21 32.51 3.07
C GLN A 27 35.42 31.87 1.70
N VAL A 28 34.89 30.68 1.51
CA VAL A 28 35.09 29.86 0.31
C VAL A 28 34.01 30.14 -0.75
N GLY A 29 32.96 30.90 -0.40
CA GLY A 29 31.88 31.27 -1.31
C GLY A 29 30.94 30.11 -1.66
N VAL A 30 30.81 29.13 -0.75
CA VAL A 30 29.99 27.93 -0.97
C VAL A 30 28.87 27.84 0.04
N HIS A 31 27.77 27.18 -0.34
CA HIS A 31 26.68 26.93 0.60
C HIS A 31 27.14 26.04 1.76
N HIS A 32 26.69 26.34 2.98
CA HIS A 32 27.09 25.60 4.19
C HIS A 32 26.80 24.09 4.14
N CYS A 33 25.82 23.65 3.34
CA CYS A 33 25.58 22.23 3.08
C CYS A 33 26.73 21.54 2.34
N THR A 34 27.41 22.25 1.43
CA THR A 34 28.58 21.74 0.71
C THR A 34 29.73 21.48 1.68
N VAL A 35 29.98 22.42 2.59
CA VAL A 35 30.98 22.27 3.66
C VAL A 35 30.62 21.10 4.58
N LYS A 36 29.37 21.00 5.04
CA LYS A 36 28.90 19.86 5.85
C LYS A 36 29.07 18.51 5.15
N ARG A 37 28.77 18.45 3.85
CA ARG A 37 28.94 17.24 3.04
C ARG A 37 30.40 16.83 2.96
N VAL A 38 31.29 17.76 2.59
CA VAL A 38 32.73 17.49 2.50
C VAL A 38 33.29 17.00 3.83
N LEU A 39 32.93 17.65 4.94
CA LEU A 39 33.35 17.23 6.28
C LEU A 39 32.80 15.84 6.65
N GLY A 40 31.54 15.55 6.32
CA GLY A 40 30.92 14.24 6.55
C GLY A 40 31.57 13.11 5.73
N ASP A 41 31.86 13.36 4.45
CA ASP A 41 32.52 12.41 3.55
C ASP A 41 33.94 12.07 4.03
N HIS A 42 34.59 12.96 4.79
CA HIS A 42 35.93 12.80 5.36
C HIS A 42 35.92 12.44 6.86
N GLY A 43 34.80 11.90 7.36
CA GLY A 43 34.74 11.29 8.70
C GLY A 43 34.58 12.28 9.86
N VAL A 44 34.23 13.54 9.60
CA VAL A 44 33.85 14.46 10.67
C VAL A 44 32.42 14.18 11.10
N GLU A 45 32.27 13.59 12.28
CA GLU A 45 30.97 13.51 12.95
C GLU A 45 30.56 14.89 13.47
N LEU A 46 29.75 15.58 12.68
CA LEU A 46 29.13 16.82 13.12
C LEU A 46 28.09 16.49 14.19
N ALA A 47 28.39 16.85 15.44
CA ALA A 47 27.45 16.73 16.55
C ALA A 47 26.10 17.33 16.16
N LYS A 48 25.08 16.48 16.04
CA LYS A 48 23.70 16.94 15.91
C LYS A 48 23.36 17.58 17.24
N LEU A 49 23.17 18.89 17.24
CA LEU A 49 22.52 19.57 18.36
C LEU A 49 21.12 18.96 18.48
N GLU A 50 20.92 18.13 19.50
CA GLU A 50 19.58 17.71 19.91
C GLU A 50 18.83 18.94 20.39
N ARG A 51 18.11 19.56 19.47
CA ARG A 51 17.21 20.66 19.81
C ARG A 51 16.08 20.05 20.62
N ARG A 52 16.04 20.39 21.90
CA ARG A 52 14.88 20.09 22.76
C ARG A 52 13.63 20.65 22.09
N SER A 53 12.67 19.77 21.82
CA SER A 53 11.38 20.17 21.29
C SER A 53 10.51 20.66 22.43
N MET A 54 9.63 21.62 22.14
CA MET A 54 8.57 22.05 23.07
C MET A 54 7.63 20.89 23.45
N VAL A 55 7.64 19.80 22.67
CA VAL A 55 6.84 18.59 22.94
C VAL A 55 7.51 17.68 23.99
N ASP A 56 8.82 17.80 24.21
CA ASP A 56 9.58 16.88 25.07
C ASP A 56 9.00 16.70 26.48
N PRO A 57 8.58 17.77 27.19
CA PRO A 57 7.96 17.64 28.51
C PRO A 57 6.65 16.85 28.52
N TYR A 58 5.95 16.78 27.38
CA TYR A 58 4.65 16.13 27.24
C TYR A 58 4.76 14.69 26.73
N LEU A 59 5.96 14.24 26.34
CA LEU A 59 6.19 12.89 25.80
C LEU A 59 5.74 11.75 26.74
N PRO A 60 5.95 11.81 28.07
CA PRO A 60 5.48 10.76 28.97
C PRO A 60 3.96 10.57 28.89
N PHE A 61 3.20 11.67 28.97
CA PHE A 61 1.75 11.67 28.85
C PHE A 61 1.28 11.19 27.47
N ILE A 62 1.92 11.68 26.40
CA ILE A 62 1.62 11.27 25.02
C ILE A 62 1.78 9.75 24.86
N ARG A 63 2.87 9.18 25.38
CA ARG A 63 3.14 7.74 25.31
C ARG A 63 2.11 6.95 26.08
N GLU A 64 1.76 7.37 27.29
CA GLU A 64 0.71 6.72 28.10
C GLU A 64 -0.63 6.67 27.35
N VAL A 65 -1.05 7.80 26.78
CA VAL A 65 -2.31 7.91 26.04
C VAL A 65 -2.29 7.06 24.76
N LEU A 66 -1.18 7.05 24.02
CA LEU A 66 -1.04 6.24 22.80
C LEU A 66 -0.95 4.74 23.09
N THR A 67 -0.41 4.35 24.25
CA THR A 67 -0.45 2.94 24.71
C THR A 67 -1.88 2.51 24.99
N LYS A 68 -2.68 3.36 25.65
CA LYS A 68 -4.08 3.07 25.98
C LYS A 68 -5.01 3.17 24.75
N TYR A 69 -4.72 4.09 23.84
CA TYR A 69 -5.53 4.38 22.66
C TYR A 69 -4.66 4.57 21.40
N PRO A 70 -4.14 3.49 20.79
CA PRO A 70 -3.23 3.57 19.63
C PRO A 70 -3.83 4.28 18.41
N GLY A 71 -5.16 4.24 18.26
CA GLY A 71 -5.90 4.87 17.15
C GLY A 71 -6.28 6.34 17.39
N LEU A 72 -5.98 6.93 18.56
CA LEU A 72 -6.45 8.27 18.91
C LEU A 72 -5.94 9.31 17.89
N PRO A 73 -6.80 10.17 17.31
CA PRO A 73 -6.35 11.19 16.37
C PRO A 73 -5.35 12.17 17.01
N ALA A 74 -4.29 12.53 16.27
CA ALA A 74 -3.28 13.48 16.75
C ALA A 74 -3.88 14.87 17.05
N SER A 75 -4.98 15.25 16.38
CA SER A 75 -5.77 16.45 16.71
C SER A 75 -6.37 16.41 18.11
N ARG A 76 -6.88 15.25 18.53
CA ARG A 76 -7.44 15.08 19.88
C ARG A 76 -6.33 15.11 20.94
N LEU A 77 -5.21 14.43 20.66
CA LEU A 77 -4.04 14.44 21.53
C LEU A 77 -3.45 15.86 21.68
N TYR A 78 -3.49 16.66 20.62
CA TYR A 78 -3.08 18.07 20.65
C TYR A 78 -3.92 18.90 21.63
N ILE A 79 -5.25 18.76 21.59
CA ILE A 79 -6.14 19.46 22.53
C ILE A 79 -5.78 19.10 23.99
N MET A 80 -5.54 17.81 24.25
CA MET A 80 -5.18 17.32 25.59
C MET A 80 -3.86 17.91 26.11
N VAL A 81 -2.86 18.11 25.24
CA VAL A 81 -1.59 18.72 25.67
C VAL A 81 -1.66 20.25 25.77
N VAL A 82 -2.50 20.91 24.95
CA VAL A 82 -2.75 22.36 25.05
C VAL A 82 -3.43 22.70 26.36
N GLU A 83 -4.41 21.90 26.81
CA GLU A 83 -5.01 22.02 28.15
C GLU A 83 -3.98 21.89 29.29
N ARG A 84 -2.84 21.22 29.03
CA ARG A 84 -1.72 21.04 29.96
C ARG A 84 -0.61 22.08 29.75
N GLY A 85 -0.86 23.12 28.95
CA GLY A 85 0.04 24.26 28.76
C GLY A 85 1.02 24.13 27.60
N TYR A 86 0.81 23.22 26.64
CA TYR A 86 1.69 23.10 25.48
C TYR A 86 1.67 24.39 24.62
N PRO A 87 2.82 25.06 24.40
CA PRO A 87 2.87 26.36 23.73
C PRO A 87 3.09 26.25 22.20
N GLY A 88 3.30 25.04 21.68
CA GLY A 88 3.66 24.83 20.28
C GLY A 88 2.46 24.71 19.34
N GLY A 89 2.70 24.94 18.05
CA GLY A 89 1.67 24.82 17.01
C GLY A 89 1.26 23.37 16.69
N PRO A 90 0.07 23.18 16.09
CA PRO A 90 -0.51 21.87 15.85
C PRO A 90 0.21 21.08 14.74
N ASP A 91 0.79 21.73 13.74
CA ASP A 91 1.40 21.04 12.59
C ASP A 91 2.72 20.35 12.97
N HIS A 92 3.59 21.05 13.71
CA HIS A 92 4.80 20.46 14.27
C HIS A 92 4.45 19.31 15.23
N PHE A 93 3.44 19.51 16.08
CA PHE A 93 2.98 18.47 17.00
C PHE A 93 2.56 17.19 16.25
N ARG A 94 1.71 17.30 15.22
CA ARG A 94 1.26 16.15 14.42
C ARG A 94 2.42 15.42 13.75
N GLY A 95 3.37 16.16 13.19
CA GLY A 95 4.57 15.59 12.56
C GLY A 95 5.44 14.79 13.54
N LEU A 96 5.53 15.22 14.81
CA LEU A 96 6.24 14.48 15.86
C LEU A 96 5.47 13.23 16.31
N ILE A 97 4.16 13.36 16.53
CA ILE A 97 3.31 12.22 16.94
C ILE A 97 3.32 11.09 15.89
N ALA A 98 3.33 11.43 14.60
CA ALA A 98 3.42 10.44 13.53
C ALA A 98 4.69 9.56 13.62
N LYS A 99 5.79 10.10 14.15
CA LYS A 99 7.05 9.36 14.35
C LYS A 99 7.05 8.51 15.63
N ILE A 100 6.32 8.96 16.65
CA ILE A 100 6.27 8.31 17.97
C ILE A 100 5.23 7.18 17.99
N ARG A 101 4.17 7.28 17.18
CA ARG A 101 3.09 6.30 17.17
C ARG A 101 3.63 4.91 16.82
N PRO A 102 3.35 3.89 17.65
CA PRO A 102 3.69 2.51 17.29
C PRO A 102 2.98 2.16 15.99
N LYS A 103 3.76 1.73 14.99
CA LYS A 103 3.18 1.22 13.75
C LYS A 103 2.53 -0.13 14.08
N PRO A 104 1.33 -0.41 13.57
CA PRO A 104 0.81 -1.76 13.65
C PRO A 104 1.84 -2.72 13.04
N PRO A 105 1.99 -3.95 13.59
CA PRO A 105 2.83 -4.95 12.96
C PRO A 105 2.39 -5.08 11.50
N ALA A 106 3.36 -5.08 10.58
CA ALA A 106 3.03 -5.29 9.18
C ALA A 106 2.35 -6.65 9.08
N GLU A 107 1.11 -6.67 8.58
CA GLU A 107 0.42 -7.91 8.30
C GLU A 107 1.27 -8.70 7.30
N ALA A 108 1.66 -9.91 7.69
CA ALA A 108 2.43 -10.80 6.84
C ALA A 108 1.48 -11.38 5.79
N PHE A 109 1.50 -10.80 4.59
CA PHE A 109 0.77 -11.35 3.46
C PHE A 109 1.55 -12.52 2.87
N LEU A 110 0.90 -13.66 2.65
CA LEU A 110 1.49 -14.75 1.90
C LEU A 110 1.68 -14.32 0.45
N ARG A 111 2.94 -14.23 0.00
CA ARG A 111 3.23 -13.90 -1.40
C ARG A 111 3.10 -15.16 -2.26
N LEU A 112 1.90 -15.38 -2.76
CA LEU A 112 1.63 -16.46 -3.72
C LEU A 112 2.41 -16.21 -5.01
N ARG A 113 3.21 -17.19 -5.43
CA ARG A 113 3.84 -17.23 -6.76
C ARG A 113 3.08 -18.23 -7.63
N THR A 114 2.63 -17.77 -8.77
CA THR A 114 1.98 -18.60 -9.80
C THR A 114 2.84 -18.60 -11.06
N LEU A 115 2.73 -19.64 -11.87
CA LEU A 115 3.34 -19.71 -13.20
C LEU A 115 2.42 -19.05 -14.26
N PRO A 116 2.99 -18.62 -15.41
CA PRO A 116 2.18 -18.25 -16.56
C PRO A 116 1.14 -19.33 -16.89
N ALA A 117 -0.10 -18.91 -17.18
CA ALA A 117 -1.25 -19.78 -17.46
C ALA A 117 -1.65 -20.77 -16.32
N GLU A 118 -1.05 -20.70 -15.14
CA GLU A 118 -1.45 -21.55 -14.02
C GLU A 118 -2.83 -21.17 -13.50
N GLU A 119 -3.06 -19.89 -13.26
CA GLU A 119 -4.23 -19.40 -12.52
C GLU A 119 -4.74 -18.07 -13.08
N ALA A 120 -6.06 -17.96 -13.13
CA ALA A 120 -6.78 -16.70 -13.24
C ALA A 120 -7.69 -16.50 -12.03
N GLN A 121 -7.96 -15.25 -11.66
CA GLN A 121 -8.95 -14.88 -10.66
C GLN A 121 -10.13 -14.24 -11.37
N MET A 122 -11.35 -14.61 -11.00
CA MET A 122 -12.55 -14.01 -11.55
C MET A 122 -13.46 -13.47 -10.44
N ASP A 123 -13.94 -12.24 -10.63
CA ASP A 123 -14.90 -11.58 -9.75
C ASP A 123 -15.90 -10.68 -10.51
N TRP A 124 -17.01 -10.35 -9.85
CA TRP A 124 -17.96 -9.33 -10.29
C TRP A 124 -17.72 -8.01 -9.56
N GLY A 125 -17.36 -6.96 -10.30
CA GLY A 125 -17.40 -5.59 -9.80
C GLY A 125 -18.80 -4.99 -9.90
N TYR A 126 -19.38 -4.48 -8.81
CA TYR A 126 -20.66 -3.74 -8.85
C TYR A 126 -20.43 -2.24 -9.09
N PHE A 127 -21.06 -1.68 -10.12
CA PHE A 127 -20.90 -0.27 -10.54
C PHE A 127 -22.19 0.55 -10.39
N GLY A 128 -23.11 0.10 -9.52
CA GLY A 128 -24.36 0.82 -9.29
C GLY A 128 -25.45 0.46 -10.30
N LYS A 129 -26.34 1.40 -10.56
CA LYS A 129 -27.45 1.26 -11.50
C LYS A 129 -27.36 2.35 -12.57
N VAL A 130 -27.68 1.99 -13.79
CA VAL A 130 -27.70 2.89 -14.95
C VAL A 130 -29.08 2.89 -15.60
N GLN A 131 -29.47 4.03 -16.17
CA GLN A 131 -30.71 4.16 -16.93
C GLN A 131 -30.46 3.77 -18.39
N ILE A 132 -31.25 2.84 -18.90
CA ILE A 132 -31.24 2.41 -20.30
C ILE A 132 -32.65 2.59 -20.85
N GLY A 133 -32.82 3.63 -21.67
CA GLY A 133 -34.13 4.07 -22.09
C GLY A 133 -35.01 4.43 -20.88
N ARG A 134 -36.11 3.69 -20.70
CA ARG A 134 -37.05 3.88 -19.57
C ARG A 134 -36.79 2.95 -18.38
N ALA A 135 -35.81 2.06 -18.47
CA ALA A 135 -35.54 1.07 -17.44
C ALA A 135 -34.27 1.38 -16.65
N ILE A 136 -34.30 1.12 -15.35
CA ILE A 136 -33.11 1.13 -14.50
C ILE A 136 -32.56 -0.30 -14.43
N ARG A 137 -31.28 -0.46 -14.73
CA ARG A 137 -30.57 -1.75 -14.70
C ARG A 137 -29.35 -1.65 -13.80
N ILE A 138 -28.97 -2.78 -13.19
CA ILE A 138 -27.69 -2.87 -12.50
C ILE A 138 -26.59 -2.82 -13.55
N LEU A 139 -25.45 -2.21 -13.23
CA LEU A 139 -24.23 -2.33 -14.04
C LEU A 139 -23.21 -3.12 -13.23
N SER A 140 -22.77 -4.25 -13.78
CA SER A 140 -21.73 -5.09 -13.18
C SER A 140 -20.63 -5.37 -14.18
N ALA A 141 -19.39 -5.41 -13.72
CA ALA A 141 -18.23 -5.77 -14.53
C ALA A 141 -17.81 -7.20 -14.22
N PHE A 142 -17.83 -8.07 -15.22
CA PHE A 142 -17.11 -9.34 -15.19
C PHE A 142 -15.63 -9.03 -15.31
N VAL A 143 -14.83 -9.40 -14.33
CA VAL A 143 -13.39 -9.15 -14.31
C VAL A 143 -12.67 -10.47 -14.17
N MET A 144 -11.81 -10.80 -15.13
CA MET A 144 -10.90 -11.94 -15.02
C MET A 144 -9.46 -11.44 -15.13
N VAL A 145 -8.60 -11.82 -14.19
CA VAL A 145 -7.20 -11.37 -14.13
C VAL A 145 -6.27 -12.58 -14.08
N LEU A 146 -5.27 -12.62 -14.95
CA LEU A 146 -4.23 -13.65 -14.91
C LEU A 146 -3.33 -13.42 -13.67
N SER A 147 -3.20 -14.43 -12.80
CA SER A 147 -2.49 -14.29 -11.53
C SER A 147 -0.98 -14.05 -11.70
N TRP A 148 -0.36 -14.47 -12.81
CA TRP A 148 1.07 -14.23 -13.03
C TRP A 148 1.35 -12.83 -13.59
N SER A 149 0.79 -12.50 -14.76
CA SER A 149 1.05 -11.23 -15.47
C SER A 149 0.21 -10.05 -14.96
N ARG A 150 -0.84 -10.31 -14.18
CA ARG A 150 -1.85 -9.33 -13.77
C ARG A 150 -2.60 -8.68 -14.92
N MET A 151 -2.58 -9.30 -16.10
CA MET A 151 -3.35 -8.84 -17.25
C MET A 151 -4.86 -9.00 -16.97
N PRO A 152 -5.64 -7.91 -17.00
CA PRO A 152 -7.08 -7.96 -16.78
C PRO A 152 -7.84 -8.11 -18.11
N PHE A 153 -8.97 -8.80 -18.03
CA PHE A 153 -10.07 -8.74 -18.98
C PHE A 153 -11.29 -8.20 -18.24
N VAL A 154 -12.00 -7.24 -18.84
CA VAL A 154 -13.17 -6.60 -18.24
C VAL A 154 -14.31 -6.53 -19.24
N ARG A 155 -15.49 -7.00 -18.85
CA ARG A 155 -16.72 -6.91 -19.64
C ARG A 155 -17.89 -6.46 -18.79
N PHE A 156 -18.62 -5.44 -19.24
CA PHE A 156 -19.79 -4.95 -18.53
C PHE A 156 -21.07 -5.70 -18.93
N PHE A 157 -21.88 -6.04 -17.94
CA PHE A 157 -23.17 -6.68 -18.07
C PHE A 157 -24.22 -5.95 -17.23
N TYR A 158 -25.49 -6.12 -17.59
CA TYR A 158 -26.61 -5.52 -16.86
C TYR A 158 -27.21 -6.42 -15.76
N ASP A 159 -26.54 -7.55 -15.51
CA ASP A 159 -26.84 -8.52 -14.48
C ASP A 159 -25.59 -9.35 -14.16
N GLN A 160 -25.70 -10.24 -13.18
CA GLN A 160 -24.65 -11.19 -12.79
C GLN A 160 -25.14 -12.65 -12.95
N LYS A 161 -26.11 -12.88 -13.86
CA LYS A 161 -26.76 -14.17 -14.05
C LYS A 161 -25.85 -15.14 -14.81
N MET A 162 -26.20 -16.42 -14.76
CA MET A 162 -25.43 -17.50 -15.39
C MET A 162 -25.10 -17.26 -16.88
N PRO A 163 -26.01 -16.78 -17.74
CA PRO A 163 -25.66 -16.55 -19.15
C PRO A 163 -24.55 -15.50 -19.33
N SER A 164 -24.66 -14.36 -18.63
CA SER A 164 -23.65 -13.29 -18.63
C SER A 164 -22.32 -13.79 -18.05
N PHE A 165 -22.39 -14.60 -17.00
CA PHE A 165 -21.23 -15.22 -16.36
C PHE A 165 -20.47 -16.16 -17.32
N LEU A 166 -21.17 -17.05 -18.03
CA LEU A 166 -20.55 -17.97 -18.98
C LEU A 166 -19.98 -17.22 -20.18
N LEU A 167 -20.73 -16.25 -20.73
CA LEU A 167 -20.26 -15.43 -21.84
C LEU A 167 -18.99 -14.67 -21.47
N GLY A 168 -18.92 -14.10 -20.26
CA GLY A 168 -17.72 -13.46 -19.75
C GLY A 168 -16.48 -14.36 -19.76
N HIS A 169 -16.62 -15.65 -19.43
CA HIS A 169 -15.50 -16.60 -19.51
C HIS A 169 -15.08 -16.88 -20.96
N VAL A 170 -16.04 -17.11 -21.85
CA VAL A 170 -15.76 -17.40 -23.25
C VAL A 170 -15.03 -16.21 -23.89
N GLU A 171 -15.53 -14.99 -23.69
CA GLU A 171 -14.90 -13.78 -24.20
C GLU A 171 -13.50 -13.55 -23.56
N ALA A 172 -13.34 -13.83 -22.27
CA ALA A 172 -12.04 -13.74 -21.60
C ALA A 172 -11.02 -14.73 -22.17
N PHE A 173 -11.40 -15.99 -22.37
CA PHE A 173 -10.52 -17.02 -22.93
C PHE A 173 -10.11 -16.69 -24.37
N GLN A 174 -11.04 -16.16 -25.17
CA GLN A 174 -10.72 -15.64 -26.51
C GLN A 174 -9.74 -14.47 -26.46
N PHE A 175 -9.96 -13.52 -25.55
CA PHE A 175 -9.08 -12.37 -25.37
C PHE A 175 -7.66 -12.78 -24.97
N PHE A 176 -7.51 -13.73 -24.04
CA PHE A 176 -6.19 -14.23 -23.63
C PHE A 176 -5.54 -15.16 -24.66
N GLY A 177 -6.29 -15.61 -25.67
CA GLY A 177 -5.84 -16.61 -26.64
C GLY A 177 -5.63 -18.01 -26.03
N GLY A 178 -6.25 -18.29 -24.87
CA GLY A 178 -6.06 -19.53 -24.14
C GLY A 178 -6.80 -19.56 -22.80
N VAL A 179 -6.69 -20.70 -22.11
CA VAL A 179 -7.36 -20.97 -20.82
C VAL A 179 -6.31 -21.30 -19.77
N THR A 180 -6.48 -20.80 -18.54
CA THR A 180 -5.61 -21.16 -17.42
C THR A 180 -5.94 -22.54 -16.87
N ARG A 181 -4.99 -23.17 -16.17
CA ARG A 181 -5.24 -24.49 -15.55
C ARG A 181 -6.33 -24.44 -14.49
N ARG A 182 -6.36 -23.37 -13.70
CA ARG A 182 -7.42 -23.13 -12.71
C ARG A 182 -7.97 -21.70 -12.79
N VAL A 183 -9.24 -21.55 -12.44
CA VAL A 183 -9.90 -20.25 -12.25
C VAL A 183 -10.41 -20.16 -10.83
N LEU A 184 -9.95 -19.16 -10.09
CA LEU A 184 -10.37 -18.89 -8.73
C LEU A 184 -11.64 -18.03 -8.72
N TYR A 185 -12.60 -18.42 -7.88
CA TYR A 185 -13.84 -17.70 -7.64
C TYR A 185 -13.97 -17.32 -6.16
N ASP A 186 -14.07 -16.03 -5.87
CA ASP A 186 -14.37 -15.57 -4.52
C ASP A 186 -15.89 -15.40 -4.34
N ASN A 187 -16.45 -16.08 -3.33
CA ASN A 187 -17.83 -15.97 -2.82
C ASN A 187 -18.98 -15.72 -3.83
N LEU A 188 -18.83 -16.18 -5.07
CA LEU A 188 -19.79 -15.94 -6.15
C LEU A 188 -20.98 -16.88 -6.02
N LYS A 189 -22.16 -16.36 -5.64
CA LYS A 189 -23.44 -17.11 -5.77
C LYS A 189 -23.69 -17.60 -7.19
N SER A 190 -23.14 -16.89 -8.19
CA SER A 190 -23.20 -17.29 -9.60
C SER A 190 -22.29 -18.48 -9.93
N ALA A 191 -21.29 -18.79 -9.10
CA ALA A 191 -20.43 -19.96 -9.27
C ALA A 191 -20.80 -21.11 -8.31
N VAL A 192 -21.26 -20.78 -7.10
CA VAL A 192 -21.49 -21.72 -5.99
C VAL A 192 -22.96 -21.74 -5.60
N LEU A 193 -23.60 -22.90 -5.74
CA LEU A 193 -25.01 -23.13 -5.39
C LEU A 193 -25.21 -23.37 -3.89
N GLU A 194 -24.35 -24.17 -3.27
CA GLU A 194 -24.41 -24.50 -1.84
C GLU A 194 -23.00 -24.66 -1.27
N ARG A 195 -22.78 -24.14 -0.06
CA ARG A 195 -21.63 -24.48 0.79
C ARG A 195 -22.12 -25.31 1.98
N ARG A 196 -21.65 -26.55 2.12
CA ARG A 196 -21.82 -27.37 3.34
C ARG A 196 -20.44 -27.80 3.84
N GLY A 197 -19.91 -27.08 4.83
CA GLY A 197 -18.55 -27.32 5.34
C GLY A 197 -17.50 -27.10 4.24
N ASP A 198 -16.56 -28.03 4.10
CA ASP A 198 -15.51 -28.01 3.06
C ASP A 198 -16.02 -28.42 1.66
N ALA A 199 -17.24 -28.94 1.55
CA ALA A 199 -17.82 -29.35 0.28
C ALA A 199 -18.49 -28.14 -0.40
N ILE A 200 -17.89 -27.68 -1.49
CA ILE A 200 -18.39 -26.58 -2.32
C ILE A 200 -19.05 -27.18 -3.56
N ARG A 201 -20.36 -26.96 -3.71
CA ARG A 201 -21.12 -27.37 -4.90
C ARG A 201 -21.14 -26.24 -5.92
N PHE A 202 -20.36 -26.41 -6.99
CA PHE A 202 -20.43 -25.53 -8.14
C PHE A 202 -21.75 -25.69 -8.90
N HIS A 203 -22.15 -24.62 -9.58
CA HIS A 203 -23.29 -24.66 -10.48
C HIS A 203 -23.02 -25.66 -11.63
N PRO A 204 -23.95 -26.56 -12.00
CA PRO A 204 -23.73 -27.57 -13.04
C PRO A 204 -23.24 -26.99 -14.37
N THR A 205 -23.81 -25.86 -14.79
CA THR A 205 -23.40 -25.19 -16.03
C THR A 205 -21.97 -24.64 -16.00
N LEU A 206 -21.44 -24.28 -14.82
CA LEU A 206 -20.03 -23.95 -14.67
C LEU A 206 -19.16 -25.21 -14.80
N LEU A 207 -19.62 -26.34 -14.25
CA LEU A 207 -18.92 -27.61 -14.43
C LEU A 207 -18.89 -28.04 -15.90
N GLU A 208 -19.98 -27.87 -16.64
CA GLU A 208 -20.04 -28.11 -18.08
C GLU A 208 -19.04 -27.23 -18.85
N LEU A 209 -18.99 -25.94 -18.54
CA LEU A 209 -18.02 -25.01 -19.13
C LEU A 209 -16.58 -25.45 -18.83
N SER A 210 -16.32 -25.81 -17.58
CA SER A 210 -15.01 -26.27 -17.13
C SER A 210 -14.58 -27.58 -17.80
N ALA A 211 -15.54 -28.49 -18.04
CA ALA A 211 -15.30 -29.73 -18.76
C ALA A 211 -15.03 -29.48 -20.25
N HIS A 212 -15.69 -28.49 -20.86
CA HIS A 212 -15.47 -28.10 -22.25
C HIS A 212 -14.08 -27.46 -22.45
N TYR A 213 -13.75 -26.46 -21.63
CA TYR A 213 -12.48 -25.70 -21.72
C TYR A 213 -11.31 -26.33 -20.95
N ARG A 214 -11.56 -27.43 -20.23
CA ARG A 214 -10.56 -28.21 -19.47
C ARG A 214 -9.80 -27.40 -18.41
N PHE A 215 -10.50 -26.54 -17.67
CA PHE A 215 -9.94 -25.85 -16.51
C PHE A 215 -10.56 -26.35 -15.20
N GLU A 216 -9.84 -26.17 -14.10
CA GLU A 216 -10.32 -26.46 -12.75
C GLU A 216 -11.01 -25.23 -12.15
N PRO A 217 -12.33 -25.26 -11.89
CA PRO A 217 -12.98 -24.22 -11.11
C PRO A 217 -12.63 -24.42 -9.64
N ARG A 218 -12.03 -23.40 -9.00
CA ARG A 218 -11.60 -23.49 -7.60
C ARG A 218 -12.17 -22.36 -6.76
N PRO A 219 -12.80 -22.65 -5.61
CA PRO A 219 -13.30 -21.61 -4.74
C PRO A 219 -12.16 -21.08 -3.86
N VAL A 220 -12.19 -19.78 -3.56
CA VAL A 220 -11.29 -19.21 -2.54
C VAL A 220 -11.80 -19.60 -1.14
N ALA A 221 -10.89 -20.03 -0.26
CA ALA A 221 -11.20 -20.33 1.13
C ALA A 221 -11.59 -19.03 1.86
N VAL A 222 -12.73 -19.02 2.54
CA VAL A 222 -13.20 -17.85 3.28
C VAL A 222 -12.28 -17.64 4.50
N ALA A 223 -11.77 -16.42 4.66
CA ALA A 223 -11.06 -15.94 5.85
C ALA A 223 -9.68 -16.57 6.17
N ARG A 224 -8.87 -16.89 5.15
CA ARG A 224 -7.43 -17.20 5.34
C ARG A 224 -6.57 -16.53 4.26
N GLY A 225 -6.45 -15.21 4.29
CA GLY A 225 -5.51 -14.48 3.41
C GLY A 225 -4.02 -14.70 3.74
N ASN A 226 -3.74 -15.44 4.81
CA ASN A 226 -2.40 -15.63 5.39
C ASN A 226 -1.93 -17.11 5.34
N GLU A 227 -2.67 -18.01 4.68
CA GLU A 227 -2.29 -19.41 4.47
C GLU A 227 -2.27 -19.80 2.99
#